data_AF-W7BMX5-F1
#
_entry.id   AF-W7BMX5-F1
#
_cell.length_a   1.000
_cell.length_b   1.000
_cell.length_c   1.000
_cell.angle_alpha   90.00
_cell.angle_beta   90.00
_cell.angle_gamma   90.00
#
_symmetry.space_group_name_H-M   'P 1'
#
loop_
_entity.id
_entity.type
_entity.pdbx_description
1 polymer ?
#
loop_
_entity_poly.entity_id
_entity_poly.type
_entity_poly.pdbx_seq_one_letter_code
_entity_poly.pdbx_strand_id
1 'polypeptide(L)'
;MVCFFCLSPTVANAHAYLQSSTPVDQSTLDQAPKKVVLTFTEMIQNEYPSIIVRDSKGNRVEKGKAFINPENDHVVEVGVQDSLPADVYSAEWRVVSADGHPVSGVISFKVGKTDKSFTTGSEIGGNATSAWPSTIVKMVLYIGFSLIAGVLLFFLVLYRGMIDKRLSKRAGRVLYVGAGLLTLGFLLFLPVQVQIYTGGKVLDIGAMGQLIRHSGIGHLWLLQVVSFLLLIASFIVIFRKKLVGTHVVMAGTALFVRGNLVC
;
A
#
# COMPACT_ATOMS: atom_id res chain seq x y z
N MET A 1 6.49 14.14 37.26
CA MET A 1 5.31 14.77 36.62
C MET A 1 5.64 14.90 35.14
N VAL A 2 5.23 13.93 34.32
CA VAL A 2 5.54 13.91 32.88
C VAL A 2 4.39 14.62 32.18
N CYS A 3 4.61 15.85 31.73
CA CYS A 3 3.66 16.58 30.90
C CYS A 3 3.55 15.87 29.55
N PHE A 4 2.46 15.13 29.36
CA PHE A 4 2.05 14.59 28.08
C PHE A 4 1.60 15.77 27.21
N PHE A 5 2.45 16.19 26.26
CA PHE A 5 2.09 17.15 25.24
C PHE A 5 1.01 16.50 24.36
N CYS A 6 -0.26 16.74 24.67
CA CYS A 6 -1.36 16.43 23.76
C CYS A 6 -1.30 17.42 22.59
N LEU A 7 -0.50 17.11 21.56
CA LEU A 7 -0.69 17.70 20.25
C LEU A 7 -2.06 17.26 19.75
N SER A 8 -3.01 18.19 19.70
CA SER A 8 -4.26 17.98 18.99
C SER A 8 -3.92 17.68 17.52
N PRO A 9 -4.35 16.54 16.96
CA PRO A 9 -4.14 16.29 15.55
C PRO A 9 -4.94 17.31 14.75
N THR A 10 -4.25 18.22 14.06
CA THR A 10 -4.86 19.01 13.00
C THR A 10 -5.23 18.07 11.88
N VAL A 11 -6.48 18.12 11.43
CA VAL A 11 -6.95 17.34 10.28
C VAL A 11 -6.25 17.94 9.04
N ALA A 12 -5.15 17.32 8.61
CA ALA A 12 -4.54 17.61 7.33
C ALA A 12 -5.33 16.85 6.27
N ASN A 13 -5.99 17.56 5.36
CA ASN A 13 -6.66 16.94 4.23
C ASN A 13 -5.63 16.72 3.12
N ALA A 14 -5.11 15.49 3.03
CA ALA A 14 -3.97 15.16 2.16
C ALA A 14 -4.37 14.35 0.91
N HIS A 15 -5.66 14.03 0.76
CA HIS A 15 -6.18 13.23 -0.34
C HIS A 15 -6.51 14.12 -1.54
N ALA A 16 -6.13 13.71 -2.75
CA ALA A 16 -6.56 14.39 -3.97
C ALA A 16 -8.05 14.15 -4.23
N TYR A 17 -8.81 15.23 -4.40
CA TYR A 17 -10.18 15.20 -4.89
C TYR A 17 -10.24 15.79 -6.29
N LEU A 18 -11.13 15.26 -7.14
CA LEU A 18 -11.39 15.86 -8.44
C LEU A 18 -12.03 17.23 -8.23
N GLN A 19 -11.31 18.29 -8.59
CA GLN A 19 -11.75 19.67 -8.46
C GLN A 19 -12.57 20.11 -9.67
N SER A 20 -12.10 19.77 -10.87
CA SER A 20 -12.80 20.07 -12.13
C SER A 20 -12.39 19.12 -13.24
N SER A 21 -13.23 19.02 -14.28
CA SER A 21 -12.94 18.22 -15.46
C SER A 21 -13.30 18.96 -16.75
N THR A 22 -12.60 18.63 -17.83
CA THR A 22 -12.97 18.97 -19.20
C THR A 22 -12.89 17.70 -20.04
N PRO A 23 -14.00 17.16 -20.55
CA PRO A 23 -15.38 17.65 -20.43
C PRO A 23 -15.88 17.75 -18.98
N VAL A 24 -16.83 18.65 -18.73
CA VAL A 24 -17.49 18.75 -17.42
C VAL A 24 -18.28 17.46 -17.18
N ASP A 25 -18.28 16.95 -15.95
CA ASP A 25 -19.07 15.77 -15.62
C ASP A 25 -20.56 16.02 -15.91
N GLN A 26 -21.20 15.00 -16.49
CA GLN A 26 -22.59 15.02 -16.96
C GLN A 26 -22.89 16.12 -18.00
N SER A 27 -21.89 16.54 -18.79
CA SER A 27 -22.09 17.49 -19.89
C SER A 27 -22.46 16.81 -21.22
N THR A 28 -23.08 17.58 -22.10
CA THR A 28 -23.34 17.20 -23.51
C THR A 28 -22.53 18.11 -24.42
N LEU A 29 -21.75 17.52 -25.31
CA LEU A 29 -20.90 18.21 -26.28
C LEU A 29 -21.46 18.01 -27.69
N ASP A 30 -21.45 19.06 -28.50
CA ASP A 30 -21.84 18.95 -29.91
C ASP A 30 -20.82 18.17 -30.75
N GLN A 31 -19.55 18.24 -30.37
CA GLN A 31 -18.43 17.59 -31.06
C GLN A 31 -17.53 16.82 -30.09
N ALA A 32 -16.77 15.88 -30.62
CA ALA A 32 -15.80 15.09 -29.85
C ALA A 32 -14.74 16.01 -29.20
N PRO A 33 -14.45 15.86 -27.90
CA PRO A 33 -13.35 16.56 -27.27
C PRO A 33 -12.02 15.99 -27.77
N LYS A 34 -11.00 16.84 -27.92
CA LYS A 34 -9.65 16.38 -28.31
C LYS A 34 -8.92 15.64 -27.18
N LYS A 35 -9.27 15.95 -25.93
CA LYS A 35 -8.66 15.40 -24.73
C LYS A 35 -9.65 15.40 -23.57
N VAL A 36 -9.42 14.50 -22.61
CA VAL A 36 -9.99 14.59 -21.26
C VAL A 36 -8.92 15.16 -20.34
N VAL A 37 -9.29 16.18 -19.57
CA VAL A 37 -8.44 16.90 -18.61
C VAL A 37 -9.12 16.82 -17.25
N LEU A 38 -8.38 16.40 -16.24
CA LEU A 38 -8.84 16.29 -14.86
C LEU A 38 -7.92 17.13 -13.97
N THR A 39 -8.50 18.04 -13.19
CA THR A 39 -7.77 18.89 -12.24
C THR A 39 -8.11 18.45 -10.82
N PHE A 40 -7.08 18.30 -9.99
CA PHE A 40 -7.21 17.81 -8.63
C PHE A 40 -6.84 18.89 -7.60
N THR A 41 -7.38 18.74 -6.39
CA THR A 41 -7.08 19.65 -5.27
C THR A 41 -5.62 19.55 -4.80
N GLU A 42 -4.98 18.39 -5.01
CA GLU A 42 -3.62 18.09 -4.59
C GLU A 42 -2.75 17.67 -5.77
N MET A 43 -1.44 17.83 -5.62
CA MET A 43 -0.44 17.39 -6.60
C MET A 43 -0.55 15.87 -6.82
N ILE A 44 -0.46 15.44 -8.07
CA ILE A 44 -0.45 14.03 -8.45
C ILE A 44 0.99 13.56 -8.60
N GLN A 45 1.34 12.46 -7.92
CA GLN A 45 2.72 11.95 -7.85
C GLN A 45 2.94 10.60 -8.53
N ASN A 46 1.93 9.99 -9.17
CA ASN A 46 2.21 8.75 -9.90
C ASN A 46 2.95 9.02 -11.21
N GLU A 47 3.99 8.24 -11.50
CA GLU A 47 4.62 8.27 -12.83
C GLU A 47 3.68 7.76 -13.94
N TYR A 48 2.58 7.09 -13.56
CA TYR A 48 1.62 6.49 -14.50
C TYR A 48 0.17 6.76 -14.07
N PRO A 49 -0.36 7.97 -14.30
CA PRO A 49 -1.79 8.20 -14.19
C PRO A 49 -2.54 7.33 -15.20
N SER A 50 -3.77 6.99 -14.85
CA SER A 50 -4.65 6.25 -15.73
C SER A 50 -5.91 7.07 -15.97
N ILE A 51 -6.23 7.28 -17.25
CA ILE A 51 -7.54 7.71 -17.70
C ILE A 51 -7.92 6.78 -18.86
N ILE A 52 -9.02 6.06 -18.72
CA ILE A 52 -9.57 5.15 -19.72
C ILE A 52 -10.92 5.71 -20.12
N VAL A 53 -11.09 6.01 -21.41
CA VAL A 53 -12.33 6.58 -21.93
C VAL A 53 -13.08 5.49 -22.69
N ARG A 54 -14.33 5.22 -22.32
CA ARG A 54 -15.14 4.17 -22.92
C ARG A 54 -16.41 4.72 -23.54
N ASP A 55 -16.85 4.10 -24.63
CA ASP A 55 -18.20 4.28 -25.16
C ASP A 55 -19.23 3.46 -24.37
N SER A 56 -20.52 3.60 -24.71
CA SER A 56 -21.61 2.85 -24.06
C SER A 56 -21.55 1.33 -24.23
N LYS A 57 -20.74 0.83 -25.18
CA LYS A 57 -20.50 -0.60 -25.43
C LYS A 57 -19.26 -1.11 -24.69
N GLY A 58 -18.54 -0.24 -23.98
CA GLY A 58 -17.31 -0.54 -23.25
C GLY A 58 -16.03 -0.48 -24.08
N ASN A 59 -16.09 -0.05 -25.35
CA ASN A 59 -14.91 0.08 -26.21
C ASN A 59 -14.07 1.28 -25.77
N ARG A 60 -12.74 1.12 -25.75
CA ARG A 60 -11.79 2.19 -25.40
C ARG A 60 -11.63 3.17 -26.55
N VAL A 61 -11.67 4.47 -26.24
CA VAL A 61 -11.58 5.56 -27.23
C VAL A 61 -10.52 6.61 -26.90
N GLU A 62 -9.77 6.45 -25.82
CA GLU A 62 -8.61 7.29 -25.55
C GLU A 62 -7.45 7.00 -26.51
N LYS A 63 -6.59 8.00 -26.70
CA LYS A 63 -5.44 7.99 -27.59
C LYS A 63 -4.17 8.23 -26.79
N GLY A 64 -3.33 7.20 -26.71
CA GLY A 64 -2.07 7.23 -25.96
C GLY A 64 -2.23 6.90 -24.48
N LYS A 65 -1.25 7.30 -23.67
CA LYS A 65 -1.27 7.12 -22.21
C LYS A 65 -1.66 8.44 -21.56
N ALA A 66 -2.37 8.36 -20.43
CA ALA A 66 -2.57 9.54 -19.61
C ALA A 66 -1.22 10.02 -19.04
N PHE A 67 -1.09 11.33 -18.86
CA PHE A 67 0.12 11.95 -18.36
C PHE A 67 -0.23 13.14 -17.44
N ILE A 68 0.69 13.46 -16.54
CA ILE A 68 0.61 14.67 -15.70
C ILE A 68 1.06 15.85 -16.55
N ASN A 69 0.30 16.95 -16.52
CA ASN A 69 0.62 18.15 -17.27
C ASN A 69 2.00 18.71 -16.79
N PRO A 70 2.98 18.93 -17.69
CA PRO A 70 4.31 19.40 -17.32
C PRO A 70 4.35 20.78 -16.65
N GLU A 71 3.32 21.60 -16.86
CA GLU A 71 3.21 22.96 -16.31
C GLU A 71 2.40 22.99 -15.00
N ASN A 72 1.62 21.94 -14.71
CA ASN A 72 0.78 21.86 -13.52
C ASN A 72 0.56 20.40 -13.09
N ASP A 73 1.21 20.00 -12.01
CA ASP A 73 1.16 18.64 -11.45
C ASP A 73 -0.16 18.28 -10.76
N HIS A 74 -1.09 19.23 -10.63
CA HIS A 74 -2.49 18.97 -10.25
C HIS A 74 -3.36 18.52 -11.43
N VAL A 75 -2.83 18.52 -12.66
CA VAL A 75 -3.61 18.25 -13.88
C VAL A 75 -3.14 16.96 -14.54
N VAL A 76 -4.09 16.08 -14.85
CA VAL A 76 -3.86 14.84 -15.58
C VAL A 76 -4.69 14.85 -16.86
N GLU A 77 -4.07 14.48 -17.97
CA GLU A 77 -4.69 14.57 -19.29
C GLU A 77 -4.49 13.29 -20.10
N VAL A 78 -5.45 12.98 -20.97
CA VAL A 78 -5.31 11.95 -22.01
C VAL A 78 -5.96 12.43 -23.31
N GLY A 79 -5.33 12.11 -24.45
CA GLY A 79 -5.92 12.35 -25.76
C GLY A 79 -7.15 11.47 -26.00
N VAL A 80 -8.04 11.93 -26.87
CA VAL A 80 -9.23 11.18 -27.31
C VAL A 80 -9.21 11.10 -28.83
N GLN A 81 -9.84 10.06 -29.41
CA GLN A 81 -9.98 9.94 -30.86
C GLN A 81 -10.71 11.16 -31.45
N ASP A 82 -10.23 11.64 -32.59
CA ASP A 82 -10.70 12.89 -33.21
C ASP A 82 -12.17 12.85 -33.67
N SER A 83 -12.71 11.64 -33.89
CA SER A 83 -14.11 11.42 -34.27
C SER A 83 -14.74 10.41 -33.34
N LEU A 84 -15.70 10.87 -32.54
CA LEU A 84 -16.52 10.05 -31.67
C LEU A 84 -17.95 10.04 -32.22
N PRO A 85 -18.56 8.85 -32.43
CA PRO A 85 -19.98 8.73 -32.73
C PRO A 85 -20.87 9.41 -31.68
N ALA A 86 -22.13 9.66 -32.03
CA ALA A 86 -23.09 10.15 -31.06
C ALA A 86 -23.36 9.08 -29.99
N ASP A 87 -22.85 9.28 -28.77
CA ASP A 87 -22.95 8.32 -27.68
C ASP A 87 -22.72 8.95 -26.30
N VAL A 88 -22.98 8.17 -25.25
CA VAL A 88 -22.52 8.44 -23.89
C VAL A 88 -21.15 7.80 -23.71
N TYR A 89 -20.24 8.57 -23.11
CA TYR A 89 -18.87 8.18 -22.80
C TYR A 89 -18.61 8.28 -21.31
N SER A 90 -17.79 7.38 -20.78
CA SER A 90 -17.26 7.45 -19.42
C SER A 90 -15.75 7.56 -19.44
N ALA A 91 -15.19 8.47 -18.64
CA ALA A 91 -13.75 8.56 -18.39
C ALA A 91 -13.46 8.09 -16.96
N GLU A 92 -13.03 6.84 -16.85
CA GLU A 92 -12.57 6.22 -15.61
C GLU A 92 -11.13 6.63 -15.36
N TRP A 93 -10.83 7.12 -14.16
CA TRP A 93 -9.51 7.60 -13.83
C TRP A 93 -8.98 6.99 -12.53
N ARG A 94 -7.65 6.90 -12.45
CA ARG A 94 -6.91 6.49 -11.25
C ARG A 94 -5.61 7.31 -11.16
N VAL A 95 -5.43 7.96 -10.02
CA VAL A 95 -4.28 8.80 -9.70
C VAL A 95 -3.76 8.47 -8.30
N VAL A 96 -2.57 8.96 -7.96
CA VAL A 96 -2.01 8.86 -6.60
C VAL A 96 -1.70 10.28 -6.14
N SER A 97 -2.32 10.71 -5.04
CA SER A 97 -2.04 12.02 -4.45
C SER A 97 -0.64 12.11 -3.88
N ALA A 98 -0.22 13.33 -3.56
CA ALA A 98 1.06 13.61 -2.93
C ALA A 98 1.29 12.89 -1.59
N ASP A 99 0.22 12.48 -0.91
CA ASP A 99 0.27 11.67 0.31
C ASP A 99 0.48 10.16 0.06
N GLY A 100 0.56 9.75 -1.21
CA GLY A 100 0.76 8.38 -1.63
C GLY A 100 -0.53 7.54 -1.70
N HIS A 101 -1.70 8.11 -1.41
CA HIS A 101 -2.97 7.38 -1.49
C HIS A 101 -3.49 7.30 -2.93
N PRO A 102 -3.84 6.10 -3.42
CA PRO A 102 -4.48 5.94 -4.71
C PRO A 102 -5.95 6.37 -4.62
N VAL A 103 -6.35 7.25 -5.53
CA VAL A 103 -7.73 7.73 -5.67
C VAL A 103 -8.22 7.41 -7.08
N SER A 104 -9.48 7.05 -7.21
CA SER A 104 -10.10 6.74 -8.50
C SER A 104 -11.51 7.28 -8.57
N GLY A 105 -11.98 7.54 -9.78
CA GLY A 105 -13.34 7.98 -10.02
C GLY A 105 -13.71 7.84 -11.48
N VAL A 106 -14.88 8.37 -11.81
CA VAL A 106 -15.41 8.36 -13.16
C VAL A 106 -16.16 9.66 -13.40
N ILE A 107 -15.98 10.24 -14.58
CA ILE A 107 -16.87 11.28 -15.11
C ILE A 107 -17.57 10.73 -16.35
N SER A 108 -18.76 11.22 -16.65
CA SER A 108 -19.51 10.86 -17.85
C SER A 108 -19.82 12.08 -18.70
N PHE A 109 -19.79 11.94 -20.02
CA PHE A 109 -20.18 13.01 -20.94
C PHE A 109 -20.84 12.44 -22.19
N LYS A 110 -21.64 13.24 -22.88
CA LYS A 110 -22.26 12.88 -24.16
C LYS A 110 -21.56 13.60 -25.30
N VAL A 111 -21.49 12.94 -26.44
CA VAL A 111 -21.10 13.58 -27.71
C VAL A 111 -22.28 13.45 -28.67
N GLY A 112 -22.65 14.55 -29.33
CA GLY A 112 -23.76 14.61 -30.28
C GLY A 112 -25.13 14.38 -29.64
N LYS A 113 -26.12 14.07 -30.47
CA LYS A 113 -27.50 13.79 -30.04
C LYS A 113 -27.65 12.31 -29.70
N THR A 114 -27.86 12.03 -28.41
CA THR A 114 -28.12 10.67 -27.91
C THR A 114 -29.15 10.68 -26.79
N ASP A 115 -30.12 9.77 -26.86
CA ASP A 115 -31.16 9.58 -25.85
C ASP A 115 -30.69 8.70 -24.68
N LYS A 116 -29.47 8.14 -24.77
CA LYS A 116 -28.89 7.34 -23.70
C LYS A 116 -28.73 8.22 -22.46
N SER A 117 -29.10 7.68 -21.30
CA SER A 117 -28.86 8.35 -20.03
C SER A 117 -27.37 8.37 -19.71
N PHE A 118 -26.90 9.35 -18.94
CA PHE A 118 -25.55 9.27 -18.39
C PHE A 118 -25.40 7.93 -17.67
N THR A 119 -24.27 7.28 -17.90
CA THR A 119 -23.90 6.15 -17.06
C THR A 119 -23.82 6.72 -15.65
N THR A 120 -24.69 6.27 -14.74
CA THR A 120 -24.54 6.59 -13.32
C THR A 120 -23.30 5.85 -12.86
N GLY A 121 -22.15 6.45 -13.12
CA GLY A 121 -20.98 6.24 -12.32
C GLY A 121 -21.37 6.77 -10.95
N SER A 122 -21.90 5.86 -10.12
CA SER A 122 -21.97 6.08 -8.68
C SER A 122 -20.68 6.76 -8.31
N GLU A 123 -20.76 7.94 -7.70
CA GLU A 123 -19.60 8.59 -7.12
C GLU A 123 -18.75 7.47 -6.52
N ILE A 124 -17.56 7.22 -7.09
CA ILE A 124 -16.55 6.46 -6.37
C ILE A 124 -15.96 7.46 -5.37
N GLY A 125 -16.84 8.11 -4.60
CA GLY A 125 -16.53 8.72 -3.34
C GLY A 125 -16.13 7.57 -2.43
N GLY A 126 -14.83 7.33 -2.35
CA GLY A 126 -14.16 6.71 -1.20
C GLY A 126 -14.56 5.31 -0.75
N ASN A 127 -15.50 4.60 -1.38
CA ASN A 127 -16.04 3.36 -0.80
C ASN A 127 -15.42 2.08 -1.37
N ALA A 128 -14.33 1.67 -0.71
CA ALA A 128 -14.24 0.40 0.05
C ALA A 128 -14.43 -0.96 -0.66
N THR A 129 -14.77 -1.05 -1.94
CA THR A 129 -15.01 -2.35 -2.60
C THR A 129 -13.77 -2.98 -3.24
N SER A 130 -12.68 -2.23 -3.44
CA SER A 130 -11.38 -2.75 -3.91
C SER A 130 -10.30 -2.88 -2.83
N ALA A 131 -10.57 -2.42 -1.59
CA ALA A 131 -9.57 -2.36 -0.52
C ALA A 131 -9.57 -3.58 0.42
N TRP A 132 -10.55 -4.50 0.32
CA TRP A 132 -10.62 -5.66 1.19
C TRP A 132 -9.37 -6.57 1.11
N PRO A 133 -8.71 -6.78 -0.05
CA PRO A 133 -7.50 -7.61 -0.09
C PRO A 133 -6.34 -6.96 0.68
N SER A 134 -6.19 -5.63 0.58
CA SER A 134 -5.14 -4.93 1.32
C SER A 134 -5.42 -4.91 2.82
N THR A 135 -6.69 -4.81 3.22
CA THR A 135 -7.11 -4.95 4.62
C THR A 135 -6.74 -6.32 5.17
N ILE A 136 -7.02 -7.41 4.44
CA ILE A 136 -6.65 -8.76 4.87
C ILE A 136 -5.13 -8.89 5.00
N VAL A 137 -4.37 -8.42 4.02
CA VAL A 137 -2.89 -8.44 4.09
C VAL A 137 -2.39 -7.68 5.32
N LYS A 138 -2.94 -6.49 5.60
CA LYS A 138 -2.60 -5.71 6.80
C LYS A 138 -2.96 -6.45 8.09
N MET A 139 -4.12 -7.09 8.16
CA MET A 139 -4.50 -7.92 9.32
C MET A 139 -3.50 -9.05 9.55
N VAL A 140 -3.11 -9.78 8.51
CA VAL A 140 -2.10 -10.85 8.57
C VAL A 140 -0.77 -10.31 9.09
N LEU A 141 -0.32 -9.17 8.56
CA LEU A 141 0.91 -8.51 9.01
C LEU A 141 0.83 -8.09 10.48
N TYR A 142 -0.26 -7.44 10.90
CA TYR A 142 -0.42 -6.98 12.28
C TYR A 142 -0.53 -8.13 13.29
N ILE A 143 -1.20 -9.23 12.93
CA ILE A 143 -1.21 -10.44 13.76
C ILE A 143 0.21 -11.00 13.88
N GLY A 144 0.95 -11.09 12.78
CA GLY A 144 2.35 -11.53 12.78
C GLY A 144 3.25 -10.67 13.69
N PHE A 145 3.17 -9.34 13.55
CA PHE A 145 3.89 -8.40 14.41
C PHE A 145 3.47 -8.51 15.88
N SER A 146 2.18 -8.59 16.16
CA SER A 146 1.65 -8.69 17.53
C SER A 146 2.12 -9.96 18.23
N LEU A 147 2.20 -11.09 17.53
CA LEU A 147 2.70 -12.35 18.10
C LEU A 147 4.19 -12.24 18.46
N ILE A 148 5.01 -11.68 17.57
CA ILE A 148 6.45 -11.54 17.81
C ILE A 148 6.71 -10.51 18.93
N ALA A 149 6.09 -9.33 18.83
CA ALA A 149 6.21 -8.27 19.83
C ALA A 149 5.71 -8.74 21.20
N GLY A 150 4.59 -9.47 21.25
CA GLY A 150 4.04 -10.02 22.49
C GLY A 150 5.00 -11.01 23.17
N VAL A 151 5.65 -11.90 22.40
CA VAL A 151 6.67 -12.81 22.96
C VAL A 151 7.87 -12.02 23.50
N LEU A 152 8.36 -11.02 22.76
CA LEU A 152 9.47 -10.18 23.20
C LEU A 152 9.15 -9.42 24.49
N LEU A 153 7.99 -8.76 24.54
CA LEU A 153 7.55 -8.00 25.71
C LEU A 153 7.38 -8.91 26.93
N PHE A 154 6.77 -10.08 26.75
CA PHE A 154 6.62 -11.06 27.83
C PHE A 154 7.98 -11.44 28.45
N PHE A 155 8.99 -11.74 27.63
CA PHE A 155 10.31 -12.10 28.14
C PHE A 155 11.13 -10.94 28.69
N LEU A 156 10.94 -9.72 28.18
CA LEU A 156 11.68 -8.54 28.64
C LEU A 156 11.10 -7.94 29.93
N VAL A 157 9.78 -7.93 30.08
CA VAL A 157 9.10 -7.17 31.14
C VAL A 157 8.50 -8.07 32.19
N LEU A 158 7.83 -9.16 31.78
CA LEU A 158 6.98 -9.95 32.67
C LEU A 158 7.71 -11.18 33.22
N TYR A 159 8.53 -11.84 32.41
CA TYR A 159 9.15 -13.09 32.77
C TYR A 159 10.51 -12.89 33.44
N ARG A 160 10.61 -13.21 34.73
CA ARG A 160 11.85 -13.13 35.53
C ARG A 160 12.40 -14.49 35.99
N GLY A 161 11.82 -15.59 35.51
CA GLY A 161 12.15 -16.96 35.94
C GLY A 161 13.17 -17.68 35.05
N MET A 162 13.54 -18.91 35.43
CA MET A 162 14.37 -19.79 34.60
C MET A 162 13.55 -20.39 33.44
N ILE A 163 14.00 -20.19 32.20
CA ILE A 163 13.28 -20.63 31.00
C ILE A 163 13.26 -22.17 30.89
N ASP A 164 12.10 -22.77 31.17
CA ASP A 164 11.87 -24.20 30.97
C ASP A 164 11.80 -24.61 29.49
N LYS A 165 12.16 -25.87 29.20
CA LYS A 165 12.08 -26.46 27.84
C LYS A 165 10.68 -26.35 27.23
N ARG A 166 9.60 -26.47 28.02
CA ARG A 166 8.22 -26.34 27.53
C ARG A 166 7.88 -24.92 27.11
N LEU A 167 8.28 -23.93 27.91
CA LEU A 167 8.07 -22.52 27.61
C LEU A 167 8.85 -22.10 26.38
N SER A 168 10.13 -22.52 26.28
CA SER A 168 10.98 -22.29 25.10
C SER A 168 10.34 -22.85 23.81
N LYS A 169 9.82 -24.09 23.85
CA LYS A 169 9.11 -24.69 22.70
C LYS A 169 7.84 -23.93 22.31
N ARG A 170 7.04 -23.47 23.29
CA ARG A 170 5.82 -22.69 23.04
C ARG A 170 6.15 -21.32 22.42
N ALA A 171 7.09 -20.61 23.02
CA ALA A 171 7.58 -19.32 22.51
C ALA A 171 8.14 -19.46 21.08
N GLY A 172 8.97 -20.49 20.85
CA GLY A 172 9.48 -20.80 19.52
C GLY A 172 8.36 -21.03 18.50
N ARG A 173 7.34 -21.82 18.84
CA ARG A 173 6.18 -22.06 17.95
C ARG A 173 5.45 -20.75 17.60
N VAL A 174 5.19 -19.88 18.59
CA VAL A 174 4.54 -18.59 18.35
C VAL A 174 5.39 -17.70 17.44
N LEU A 175 6.70 -17.66 17.67
CA LEU A 175 7.62 -16.90 16.82
C LEU A 175 7.68 -17.44 15.38
N TYR A 176 7.69 -18.76 15.18
CA TYR A 176 7.64 -19.36 13.85
C TYR A 176 6.32 -19.06 13.13
N VAL A 177 5.18 -19.15 13.82
CA VAL A 177 3.87 -18.77 13.26
C VAL A 177 3.85 -17.29 12.90
N GLY A 178 4.31 -16.41 13.80
CA GLY A 178 4.39 -14.98 13.55
C GLY A 178 5.29 -14.64 12.35
N ALA A 179 6.47 -15.26 12.25
CA ALA A 179 7.37 -15.09 11.12
C ALA A 179 6.79 -15.62 9.80
N GLY A 180 6.05 -16.74 9.85
CA GLY A 180 5.34 -17.27 8.69
C GLY A 180 4.25 -16.31 8.20
N LEU A 181 3.44 -15.76 9.12
CA LEU A 181 2.42 -14.76 8.80
C LEU A 181 3.04 -13.48 8.21
N LEU A 182 4.14 -12.98 8.79
CA LEU A 182 4.86 -11.83 8.22
C LEU A 182 5.34 -12.14 6.80
N THR A 183 6.01 -13.27 6.59
CA THR A 183 6.49 -13.68 5.26
C THR A 183 5.36 -13.73 4.23
N LEU A 184 4.22 -14.33 4.60
CA LEU A 184 3.03 -14.37 3.76
C LEU A 184 2.50 -12.96 3.46
N GLY A 185 2.35 -12.13 4.49
CA GLY A 185 1.88 -10.75 4.35
C GLY A 185 2.77 -9.93 3.41
N PHE A 186 4.09 -10.05 3.55
CA PHE A 186 5.08 -9.38 2.70
C PHE A 186 4.99 -9.79 1.23
N LEU A 187 4.83 -11.10 0.98
CA LEU A 187 4.70 -11.65 -0.37
C LEU A 187 3.39 -11.21 -1.04
N LEU A 188 2.30 -11.13 -0.29
CA LEU A 188 0.99 -10.73 -0.81
C LEU A 188 0.82 -9.21 -0.94
N PHE A 189 1.58 -8.42 -0.17
CA PHE A 189 1.46 -6.96 -0.15
C PHE A 189 1.69 -6.35 -1.54
N LEU A 190 2.82 -6.70 -2.17
CA LEU A 190 3.21 -6.07 -3.43
C LEU A 190 2.26 -6.39 -4.60
N PRO A 191 1.84 -7.65 -4.83
CA PRO A 191 0.83 -7.97 -5.83
C PRO A 191 -0.51 -7.25 -5.64
N VAL A 192 -0.98 -7.18 -4.39
CA VAL A 192 -2.23 -6.46 -4.06
C VAL A 192 -2.07 -4.96 -4.35
N GLN A 193 -0.91 -4.39 -4.03
CA GLN A 193 -0.63 -2.98 -4.28
C GLN A 193 -0.56 -2.67 -5.78
N VAL A 194 0.00 -3.55 -6.59
CA VAL A 194 0.01 -3.41 -8.06
C VAL A 194 -1.41 -3.32 -8.60
N GLN A 195 -2.32 -4.19 -8.17
CA GLN A 195 -3.72 -4.12 -8.58
C GLN A 195 -4.36 -2.79 -8.18
N ILE A 196 -4.08 -2.29 -6.98
CA ILE A 196 -4.64 -1.03 -6.50
C ILE A 196 -4.12 0.18 -7.29
N TYR A 197 -2.82 0.20 -7.62
CA TYR A 197 -2.17 1.34 -8.29
C TYR A 197 -2.41 1.35 -9.79
N THR A 198 -2.52 0.18 -10.41
CA THR A 198 -2.67 0.06 -11.87
C THR A 198 -4.10 -0.25 -12.31
N GLY A 199 -4.93 -0.84 -11.44
CA GLY A 199 -6.19 -1.47 -11.82
C GLY A 199 -6.04 -2.72 -12.67
N GLY A 200 -4.81 -3.19 -12.89
CA GLY A 200 -4.50 -4.35 -13.71
C GLY A 200 -4.61 -5.67 -12.95
N LYS A 201 -3.95 -6.71 -13.48
CA LYS A 201 -3.90 -8.03 -12.85
C LYS A 201 -2.99 -8.00 -11.61
N VAL A 202 -3.35 -8.78 -10.59
CA VAL A 202 -2.57 -8.95 -9.35
C VAL A 202 -1.15 -9.45 -9.62
N LEU A 203 -1.00 -10.34 -10.61
CA LEU A 203 0.26 -11.00 -10.96
C LEU A 203 0.88 -10.42 -12.24
N ASP A 204 0.97 -9.09 -12.34
CA ASP A 204 1.68 -8.44 -13.43
C ASP A 204 3.13 -8.13 -13.03
N ILE A 205 4.06 -9.02 -13.42
CA ILE A 205 5.49 -8.94 -13.08
C ILE A 205 6.12 -7.64 -13.62
N GLY A 206 5.66 -7.15 -14.78
CA GLY A 206 6.16 -5.91 -15.37
C GLY A 206 5.77 -4.71 -14.51
N ALA A 207 4.49 -4.65 -14.12
CA ALA A 207 3.97 -3.61 -13.24
C ALA A 207 4.59 -3.67 -11.83
N MET A 208 4.87 -4.87 -11.29
CA MET A 208 5.61 -5.05 -10.04
C MET A 208 7.00 -4.43 -10.12
N GLY A 209 7.75 -4.73 -11.20
CA GLY A 209 9.09 -4.19 -11.40
C GLY A 209 9.10 -2.66 -11.52
N GLN A 210 8.10 -2.09 -12.19
CA GLN A 210 7.92 -0.64 -12.26
C GLN A 210 7.62 -0.05 -10.89
N LEU A 211 6.64 -0.61 -10.15
CA LEU A 211 6.30 -0.13 -8.81
C LEU A 211 7.51 -0.13 -7.87
N ILE A 212 8.34 -1.18 -7.91
CA ILE A 212 9.55 -1.28 -7.09
C ILE A 212 10.57 -0.18 -7.40
N ARG A 213 10.82 0.08 -8.70
CA ARG A 213 11.90 0.97 -9.13
C ARG A 213 11.55 2.45 -9.10
N HIS A 214 10.28 2.76 -9.32
CA HIS A 214 9.84 4.09 -9.69
C HIS A 214 8.91 4.70 -8.63
N SER A 215 8.15 3.89 -7.89
CA SER A 215 7.29 4.42 -6.82
C SER A 215 7.97 4.50 -5.44
N GLY A 216 7.58 5.49 -4.63
CA GLY A 216 7.98 5.57 -3.22
C GLY A 216 7.55 4.36 -2.38
N ILE A 217 6.38 3.77 -2.69
CA ILE A 217 5.89 2.55 -2.02
C ILE A 217 6.82 1.36 -2.30
N GLY A 218 7.37 1.25 -3.51
CA GLY A 218 8.32 0.22 -3.89
C GLY A 218 9.59 0.25 -3.03
N HIS A 219 10.13 1.44 -2.83
CA HIS A 219 11.30 1.68 -1.98
C HIS A 219 11.01 1.32 -0.51
N LEU A 220 9.85 1.74 0.02
CA LEU A 220 9.43 1.38 1.37
C LEU A 220 9.29 -0.14 1.54
N TRP A 221 8.71 -0.83 0.57
CA TRP A 221 8.60 -2.28 0.59
C TRP A 221 9.98 -2.96 0.59
N LEU A 222 10.92 -2.49 -0.24
CA LEU A 222 12.30 -3.00 -0.25
C LEU A 222 12.99 -2.83 1.11
N LEU A 223 12.88 -1.65 1.71
CA LEU A 223 13.41 -1.39 3.06
C LEU A 223 12.79 -2.33 4.09
N GLN A 224 11.49 -2.59 3.98
CA GLN A 224 10.76 -3.49 4.88
C GLN A 224 11.23 -4.94 4.72
N VAL A 225 11.43 -5.41 3.47
CA VAL A 225 11.97 -6.75 3.17
C VAL A 225 13.40 -6.90 3.70
N VAL A 226 14.27 -5.93 3.44
CA VAL A 226 15.66 -5.95 3.95
C VAL A 226 15.67 -5.98 5.48
N SER A 227 14.87 -5.13 6.13
CA SER A 227 14.75 -5.11 7.59
C SER A 227 14.25 -6.44 8.15
N PHE A 228 13.28 -7.08 7.48
CA PHE A 228 12.75 -8.38 7.88
C PHE A 228 13.79 -9.50 7.72
N LEU A 229 14.54 -9.50 6.63
CA LEU A 229 15.63 -10.46 6.41
C LEU A 229 16.76 -10.28 7.44
N LEU A 230 17.11 -9.05 7.79
CA LEU A 230 18.06 -8.76 8.87
C LEU A 230 17.56 -9.26 10.24
N LEU A 231 16.27 -9.12 10.51
CA LEU A 231 15.65 -9.65 11.74
C LEU A 231 15.76 -11.19 11.77
N ILE A 232 15.40 -11.87 10.67
CA ILE A 232 15.54 -13.33 10.55
C ILE A 232 17.00 -13.76 10.72
N ALA A 233 17.95 -13.08 10.08
CA ALA A 233 19.37 -13.39 10.18
C ALA A 233 19.88 -13.22 11.62
N SER A 234 19.51 -12.10 12.28
CA SER A 234 19.84 -11.85 13.69
C SER A 234 19.27 -12.96 14.60
N PHE A 235 18.02 -13.36 14.36
CA PHE A 235 17.39 -14.47 15.09
C PHE A 235 18.16 -15.78 14.89
N ILE A 236 18.50 -16.15 13.65
CA ILE A 236 19.28 -17.37 13.35
C ILE A 236 20.64 -17.33 14.04
N VAL A 237 21.36 -16.20 14.00
CA VAL A 237 22.68 -16.05 14.65
C VAL A 237 22.57 -16.20 16.16
N ILE A 238 21.58 -15.58 16.80
CA ILE A 238 21.38 -15.67 18.26
C ILE A 238 21.04 -17.12 18.67
N PHE A 239 20.18 -17.80 17.93
CA PHE A 239 19.80 -19.18 18.24
C PHE A 239 20.91 -20.18 17.93
N ARG A 240 21.69 -19.97 16.85
CA ARG A 240 22.90 -20.76 16.57
C ARG A 240 24.00 -20.53 17.61
N LYS A 241 24.23 -19.29 18.04
CA LYS A 241 25.16 -18.98 19.13
C LYS A 241 24.69 -19.51 20.48
N LYS A 242 23.39 -19.63 20.75
CA LYS A 242 22.90 -20.38 21.92
C LYS A 242 23.17 -21.88 21.78
N LEU A 243 23.04 -22.46 20.59
CA LEU A 243 23.43 -23.86 20.33
C LEU A 243 24.93 -24.11 20.54
N VAL A 244 25.79 -23.18 20.13
CA VAL A 244 27.26 -23.29 20.27
C VAL A 244 27.76 -22.84 21.66
N GLY A 245 27.10 -21.84 22.26
CA GLY A 245 27.46 -21.23 23.54
C GLY A 245 26.90 -21.96 24.76
N THR A 246 26.04 -22.97 24.60
CA THR A 246 25.64 -23.83 25.73
C THR A 246 26.82 -24.63 26.29
N HIS A 247 27.91 -24.80 25.53
CA HIS A 247 29.16 -25.37 26.05
C HIS A 247 30.11 -24.36 26.72
N VAL A 248 29.91 -23.05 26.55
CA VAL A 248 30.82 -22.01 27.10
C VAL A 248 30.20 -21.23 28.27
N VAL A 249 28.88 -21.05 28.29
CA VAL A 249 28.20 -20.31 29.36
C VAL A 249 28.12 -21.10 30.68
N MET A 250 28.25 -22.44 30.63
CA MET A 250 28.39 -23.30 31.83
C MET A 250 29.78 -23.16 32.51
N ALA A 251 30.81 -22.65 31.83
CA ALA A 251 32.12 -22.39 32.44
C ALA A 251 32.22 -20.98 33.06
N GLY A 252 31.57 -19.98 32.45
CA GLY A 252 31.63 -18.59 32.92
C GLY A 252 30.80 -18.30 34.19
N THR A 253 29.72 -19.04 34.43
CA THR A 253 28.87 -18.86 35.61
C THR A 253 29.41 -19.58 36.86
N ALA A 254 30.28 -20.58 36.70
CA ALA A 254 30.95 -21.25 37.82
C ALA A 254 32.06 -20.40 38.47
N LEU A 255 32.63 -19.44 37.74
CA LEU A 255 33.69 -18.54 38.25
C LEU A 255 33.15 -17.27 38.93
N PHE A 256 31.90 -16.88 38.66
CA PHE A 256 31.32 -15.66 39.27
C PHE A 256 30.66 -15.90 40.64
N VAL A 257 30.38 -17.15 41.01
CA VAL A 257 29.74 -17.49 42.29
C VAL A 257 30.76 -17.82 43.40
N ARG A 258 32.05 -17.99 43.08
CA ARG A 258 33.07 -18.38 44.07
C ARG A 258 33.89 -17.21 44.65
N GLY A 259 33.62 -15.97 44.24
CA GLY A 259 34.34 -14.77 44.67
C GLY A 259 33.75 -14.00 45.86
N ASN A 260 32.57 -14.39 46.38
CA ASN A 260 31.84 -13.61 47.39
C ASN A 260 31.59 -14.38 48.71
N LEU A 261 32.53 -15.22 49.14
CA LEU A 261 32.52 -15.82 50.49
C LEU A 261 33.95 -15.88 51.05
N VAL A 262 34.46 -14.74 51.52
CA VAL A 262 35.50 -14.67 52.56
C VAL A 262 35.19 -13.47 53.45
N CYS A 263 34.67 -13.74 54.65
CA CYS A 263 34.98 -13.00 55.87
C CYS A 263 35.85 -13.95 56.71
#